data_AF-A0A971JIZ4-F1
#
_entry.id   AF-A0A971JIZ4-F1
#
_cell.length_a   1.000
_cell.length_b   1.000
_cell.length_c   1.000
_cell.angle_alpha   90.00
_cell.angle_beta   90.00
_cell.angle_gamma   90.00
#
_symmetry.space_group_name_H-M   'P 1'
#
loop_
_entity.id
_entity.type
_entity.pdbx_description
1 polymer ?
#
loop_
_entity_poly.entity_id
_entity_poly.type
_entity_poly.pdbx_seq_one_letter_code
_entity_poly.pdbx_strand_id
1 'polypeptide(L)'
;MSMLRAFFLTLTLSALVAATAAGQAPAPAPPAQGAPLPTPGSDVVVNNWQLVQAIMKRIAAAPPRPNSVDAALDVPAPDYPFEAFQNLRAKDLLRAATDGAAEARKNGFNRPPEEVERQARANVVLALEYLPLLIRDKKDAGMVSGYIGTSQSDPVVRRYLVEQFAPDAPAVSLLGSTLDDMYDRFSQEFQPALEAVASLATEEPDIQTLAIRVLHDRHWGAYAAAYAADPLVAERSAAAGAPEPPSVQLGDTPPPVKPETLSILRDQGAMIQRYAESLGSHIAAESIRDERVKEETRRTLQHFADNVLLPDRDRVLHLLNPAAAPPLPATGGDLPIPLPDILSDAAGEAPSAPAGVPMVDLPPGL
;
A
#
# COMPACT_ATOMS: atom_id res chain seq x y z
N MET A 1 -13.55 -39.06 -35.67
CA MET A 1 -14.71 -39.32 -34.80
C MET A 1 -14.68 -38.25 -33.72
N SER A 2 -15.32 -37.09 -33.93
CA SER A 2 -16.71 -36.76 -33.54
C SER A 2 -16.87 -36.78 -32.00
N MET A 3 -17.23 -35.73 -31.27
CA MET A 3 -18.10 -34.59 -31.59
C MET A 3 -17.77 -33.35 -30.76
N LEU A 4 -17.81 -32.18 -31.41
CA LEU A 4 -18.14 -30.88 -30.82
C LEU A 4 -19.59 -30.90 -30.29
N ARG A 5 -19.84 -30.28 -29.13
CA ARG A 5 -21.18 -29.75 -28.78
C ARG A 5 -21.04 -28.33 -28.24
N ALA A 6 -21.44 -27.39 -29.09
CA ALA A 6 -21.72 -26.00 -28.75
C ALA A 6 -23.10 -25.91 -28.06
N PHE A 7 -23.18 -25.15 -26.98
CA PHE A 7 -24.44 -24.72 -26.37
C PHE A 7 -24.76 -23.30 -26.86
N PHE A 8 -25.80 -23.19 -27.69
CA PHE A 8 -26.50 -21.95 -27.99
C PHE A 8 -27.60 -21.77 -26.95
N LEU A 9 -27.71 -20.58 -26.35
CA LEU A 9 -28.87 -20.18 -25.55
C LEU A 9 -29.54 -18.97 -26.21
N THR A 10 -30.78 -19.21 -26.62
CA THR A 10 -31.66 -18.36 -27.40
C THR A 10 -32.22 -17.19 -26.59
N LEU A 11 -32.12 -15.98 -27.17
CA LEU A 11 -32.93 -14.80 -26.84
C LEU A 11 -34.42 -15.09 -27.10
N THR A 12 -35.29 -14.81 -26.13
CA THR A 12 -36.73 -14.65 -26.35
C THR A 12 -37.11 -13.19 -26.15
N LEU A 13 -37.47 -12.55 -27.26
CA LEU A 13 -38.02 -11.20 -27.37
C LEU A 13 -39.56 -11.32 -27.37
N SER A 14 -40.23 -10.79 -26.35
CA SER A 14 -41.70 -10.71 -26.34
C SER A 14 -42.14 -9.29 -26.73
N ALA A 15 -42.73 -9.19 -27.91
CA ALA A 15 -43.47 -8.02 -28.36
C ALA A 15 -44.93 -8.10 -27.88
N LEU A 16 -45.48 -6.98 -27.39
CA LEU A 16 -46.92 -6.80 -27.21
C LEU A 16 -47.36 -5.56 -27.99
N VAL A 17 -48.31 -5.75 -28.90
CA VAL A 17 -48.90 -4.72 -29.77
C VAL A 17 -50.25 -4.27 -29.19
N ALA A 18 -50.35 -2.94 -29.07
CA ALA A 18 -51.49 -2.02 -29.15
C ALA A 18 -52.93 -2.47 -28.85
N ALA A 19 -53.60 -1.66 -28.02
CA ALA A 19 -55.02 -1.36 -28.14
C ALA A 19 -55.20 0.16 -28.30
N THR A 20 -55.77 0.55 -29.45
CA THR A 20 -56.18 1.90 -29.82
C THR A 20 -57.57 2.22 -29.27
N ALA A 21 -57.73 3.35 -28.60
CA ALA A 21 -59.03 4.00 -28.42
C ALA A 21 -58.87 5.51 -28.74
N ALA A 22 -59.69 5.96 -29.68
CA ALA A 22 -59.66 7.29 -30.26
C ALA A 22 -60.11 8.37 -29.27
N GLY A 23 -59.26 9.36 -29.08
CA GLY A 23 -59.57 10.67 -28.49
C GLY A 23 -58.58 11.67 -29.06
N GLN A 24 -59.07 12.80 -29.58
CA GLN A 24 -58.27 13.84 -30.25
C GLN A 24 -57.01 14.20 -29.45
N ALA A 25 -55.86 14.17 -30.13
CA ALA A 25 -54.60 14.66 -29.58
C ALA A 25 -54.69 16.18 -29.34
N PRO A 26 -54.33 16.69 -28.14
CA PRO A 26 -54.19 18.12 -27.93
C PRO A 26 -53.04 18.65 -28.79
N ALA A 27 -53.20 19.86 -29.34
CA ALA A 27 -52.19 20.52 -30.15
C ALA A 27 -50.83 20.57 -29.43
N PRO A 28 -49.70 20.39 -30.14
CA PRO A 28 -48.39 20.46 -29.52
C PRO A 28 -48.17 21.84 -28.90
N ALA A 29 -47.80 21.85 -27.62
CA ALA A 29 -47.36 23.06 -26.94
C ALA A 29 -46.15 23.66 -27.69
N PRO A 30 -46.04 25.00 -27.80
CA PRO A 30 -44.85 25.62 -28.33
C PRO A 30 -43.63 25.16 -27.53
N PRO A 31 -42.45 25.00 -28.18
CA PRO A 31 -41.25 24.53 -27.50
C PRO A 31 -40.99 25.44 -26.29
N ALA A 32 -40.97 24.83 -25.11
CA ALA A 32 -40.54 25.49 -23.90
C ALA A 32 -39.17 26.11 -24.18
N GLN A 33 -39.11 27.44 -24.09
CA GLN A 33 -37.87 28.19 -24.13
C GLN A 33 -36.90 27.50 -23.19
N GLY A 34 -35.76 27.10 -23.77
CA GLY A 34 -34.78 26.25 -23.12
C GLY A 34 -34.52 26.73 -21.71
N ALA A 35 -34.64 25.82 -20.75
CA ALA A 35 -33.92 25.97 -19.50
C ALA A 35 -32.46 26.32 -19.88
N PRO A 36 -31.89 27.39 -19.30
CA PRO A 36 -30.52 27.76 -19.63
C PRO A 36 -29.64 26.54 -19.42
N LEU A 37 -28.82 26.22 -20.43
CA LEU A 37 -27.74 25.25 -20.29
C LEU A 37 -26.99 25.57 -19.00
N PRO A 38 -26.72 24.59 -18.13
CA PRO A 38 -25.97 24.83 -16.91
C PRO A 38 -24.63 25.46 -17.29
N THR A 39 -24.37 26.63 -16.72
CA THR A 39 -23.12 27.36 -16.89
C THR A 39 -21.96 26.45 -16.51
N PRO A 40 -20.91 26.28 -17.33
CA PRO A 40 -19.74 25.51 -16.94
C PRO A 40 -19.09 26.19 -15.73
N GLY A 41 -19.19 25.57 -14.55
CA GLY A 41 -18.54 26.05 -13.32
C GLY A 41 -19.45 26.33 -12.11
N SER A 42 -20.71 25.87 -12.08
CA SER A 42 -21.59 26.08 -10.91
C SER A 42 -21.61 24.95 -9.88
N ASP A 43 -20.89 23.85 -10.10
CA ASP A 43 -20.71 22.85 -9.04
C ASP A 43 -19.71 23.42 -8.03
N VAL A 44 -20.23 23.98 -6.94
CA VAL A 44 -19.41 24.33 -5.78
C VAL A 44 -18.77 23.03 -5.29
N VAL A 45 -17.48 22.85 -5.58
CA VAL A 45 -16.70 21.72 -5.09
C VAL A 45 -16.53 21.89 -3.59
N VAL A 46 -17.23 21.05 -2.81
CA VAL A 46 -17.25 21.15 -1.34
C VAL A 46 -16.18 20.25 -0.70
N ASN A 47 -15.71 19.22 -1.41
CA ASN A 47 -14.65 18.32 -0.94
C ASN A 47 -13.75 17.80 -2.08
N ASN A 48 -12.64 17.13 -1.75
CA ASN A 48 -11.63 16.73 -2.74
C ASN A 48 -12.12 15.56 -3.61
N TRP A 49 -13.03 14.74 -3.09
CA TRP A 49 -13.67 13.68 -3.87
C TRP A 49 -14.51 14.23 -5.02
N GLN A 50 -15.34 15.25 -4.78
CA GLN A 50 -16.11 15.93 -5.82
C GLN A 50 -15.21 16.58 -6.87
N LEU A 51 -14.04 17.09 -6.47
CA LEU A 51 -13.04 17.62 -7.40
C LEU A 51 -12.54 16.54 -8.36
N VAL A 52 -12.15 15.37 -7.82
CA VAL A 52 -11.71 14.23 -8.64
C VAL A 52 -12.84 13.77 -9.56
N GLN A 53 -14.07 13.65 -9.08
CA GLN A 53 -15.22 13.28 -9.91
C GLN A 53 -15.48 14.28 -11.04
N ALA A 54 -15.39 15.59 -10.76
CA ALA A 54 -15.56 16.64 -11.76
C ALA A 54 -14.45 16.57 -12.83
N ILE A 55 -13.20 16.32 -12.42
CA ILE A 55 -12.07 16.11 -13.31
C ILE A 55 -12.33 14.88 -14.20
N MET A 56 -12.68 13.72 -13.62
CA MET A 56 -13.01 12.50 -14.36
C MET A 56 -14.15 12.71 -15.37
N LYS A 57 -15.20 13.40 -14.96
CA LYS A 57 -16.34 13.70 -15.84
C LYS A 57 -15.93 14.60 -17.01
N ARG A 58 -15.08 15.61 -16.77
CA ARG A 58 -14.54 16.48 -17.82
C ARG A 58 -13.68 15.71 -18.81
N ILE A 59 -12.88 14.78 -18.31
CA ILE A 59 -12.03 13.89 -19.11
C ILE A 59 -12.89 13.02 -20.03
N ALA A 60 -13.88 12.33 -19.47
CA ALA A 60 -14.76 11.46 -20.22
C ALA A 60 -15.61 12.22 -21.26
N ALA A 61 -15.87 13.51 -21.02
CA ALA A 61 -16.59 14.39 -21.94
C ALA A 61 -15.69 15.12 -22.95
N ALA A 62 -14.37 14.99 -22.85
CA ALA A 62 -13.45 15.66 -23.77
C ALA A 62 -13.52 15.02 -25.17
N PRO A 63 -13.55 15.81 -26.25
CA PRO A 63 -13.46 15.26 -27.59
C PRO A 63 -12.11 14.55 -27.77
N PRO A 64 -12.04 13.42 -28.52
CA PRO A 64 -10.79 12.74 -28.80
C PRO A 64 -9.81 13.71 -29.44
N ARG A 65 -8.57 13.76 -28.92
CA ARG A 65 -7.54 14.67 -29.46
C ARG A 65 -7.25 14.26 -30.92
N PRO A 66 -7.14 15.21 -31.86
CA PRO A 66 -6.68 14.89 -33.20
C PRO A 66 -5.27 14.27 -33.09
N ASN A 67 -5.08 13.11 -33.75
CA ASN A 67 -3.86 12.30 -33.73
C ASN A 67 -2.59 13.17 -33.67
N SER A 68 -1.72 12.90 -32.70
CA SER A 68 -0.44 13.59 -32.58
C SER A 68 0.47 13.23 -33.76
N VAL A 69 0.65 14.19 -34.67
CA VAL A 69 1.76 14.45 -35.65
C VAL A 69 2.37 13.32 -36.50
N ASP A 70 2.27 12.04 -36.15
CA ASP A 70 2.74 10.94 -37.01
C ASP A 70 1.55 10.13 -37.56
N ALA A 71 1.15 10.47 -38.79
CA ALA A 71 0.14 9.74 -39.56
C ALA A 71 0.51 8.26 -39.87
N ALA A 72 1.67 7.79 -39.42
CA ALA A 72 2.17 6.43 -39.61
C ALA A 72 1.89 5.48 -38.42
N LEU A 73 1.47 6.02 -37.26
CA LEU A 73 1.07 5.25 -36.09
C LEU A 73 -0.42 5.49 -35.85
N ASP A 74 -1.27 4.72 -36.51
CA ASP A 74 -2.73 4.69 -36.32
C ASP A 74 -3.08 3.97 -35.00
N VAL A 75 -2.38 4.35 -33.93
CA VAL A 75 -2.67 3.92 -32.57
C VAL A 75 -3.38 5.09 -31.91
N PRO A 76 -4.66 4.95 -31.53
CA PRO A 76 -5.32 5.91 -30.66
C PRO A 76 -4.42 6.09 -29.44
N ALA A 77 -3.80 7.27 -29.29
CA ALA A 77 -3.03 7.57 -28.09
C ALA A 77 -3.97 7.34 -26.90
N PRO A 78 -3.61 6.51 -25.91
CA PRO A 78 -4.50 6.25 -24.81
C PRO A 78 -4.82 7.59 -24.11
N ASP A 79 -6.12 7.87 -23.97
CA ASP A 79 -6.70 9.11 -23.43
C ASP A 79 -6.32 9.31 -21.96
N TYR A 80 -5.05 9.60 -21.66
CA TYR A 80 -4.60 9.84 -20.29
C TYR A 80 -4.37 11.34 -20.04
N PRO A 81 -5.32 12.02 -19.40
CA PRO A 81 -5.35 13.47 -19.24
C PRO A 81 -4.59 13.88 -17.98
N PHE A 82 -3.30 13.53 -17.92
CA PHE A 82 -2.44 13.95 -16.81
C PHE A 82 -2.51 15.47 -16.57
N GLU A 83 -2.64 16.26 -17.65
CA GLU A 83 -2.85 17.71 -17.60
C GLU A 83 -3.99 18.14 -16.67
N ALA A 84 -5.05 17.34 -16.55
CA ALA A 84 -6.18 17.66 -15.68
C ALA A 84 -5.85 17.54 -14.19
N PHE A 85 -4.79 16.79 -13.84
CA PHE A 85 -4.31 16.59 -12.47
C PHE A 85 -3.11 17.44 -12.09
N GLN A 86 -2.48 18.15 -13.04
CA GLN A 86 -1.22 18.88 -12.81
C GLN A 86 -1.29 19.93 -11.69
N ASN A 87 -2.47 20.48 -11.42
CA ASN A 87 -2.67 21.48 -10.37
C ASN A 87 -2.92 20.87 -8.98
N LEU A 88 -3.09 19.55 -8.88
CA LEU A 88 -3.30 18.87 -7.62
C LEU A 88 -1.96 18.47 -6.99
N ARG A 89 -1.94 18.35 -5.67
CA ARG A 89 -0.83 17.78 -4.91
C ARG A 89 -1.17 16.38 -4.42
N ALA A 90 -0.17 15.59 -4.06
CA ALA A 90 -0.36 14.26 -3.48
C ALA A 90 -1.37 14.25 -2.31
N LYS A 91 -1.27 15.25 -1.40
CA LYS A 91 -2.22 15.43 -0.29
C LYS A 91 -3.68 15.58 -0.73
N ASP A 92 -3.95 16.16 -1.90
CA ASP A 92 -5.31 16.45 -2.36
C ASP A 92 -5.95 15.14 -2.85
N LEU A 93 -5.18 14.28 -3.52
CA LEU A 93 -5.63 12.94 -3.91
C LEU A 93 -5.79 12.00 -2.71
N LEU A 94 -4.88 12.05 -1.73
CA LEU A 94 -5.01 11.28 -0.48
C LEU A 94 -6.26 11.68 0.30
N ARG A 95 -6.57 12.99 0.39
CA ARG A 95 -7.82 13.46 0.97
C ARG A 95 -9.04 13.05 0.14
N ALA A 96 -8.95 13.12 -1.19
CA ALA A 96 -10.03 12.69 -2.07
C ALA A 96 -10.36 11.20 -1.89
N ALA A 97 -9.35 10.35 -1.65
CA ALA A 97 -9.55 8.94 -1.36
C ALA A 97 -10.33 8.72 -0.05
N THR A 98 -9.94 9.43 1.02
CA THR A 98 -10.67 9.40 2.31
C THR A 98 -12.10 9.93 2.16
N ASP A 99 -12.28 11.07 1.49
CA ASP A 99 -13.58 11.67 1.22
C ASP A 99 -14.46 10.72 0.39
N GLY A 100 -13.87 10.04 -0.59
CA GLY A 100 -14.55 9.08 -1.46
C GLY A 100 -15.00 7.82 -0.73
N ALA A 101 -14.18 7.29 0.18
CA ALA A 101 -14.55 6.18 1.04
C ALA A 101 -15.71 6.57 1.98
N ALA A 102 -15.63 7.74 2.61
CA ALA A 102 -16.69 8.27 3.48
C ALA A 102 -18.00 8.49 2.72
N GLU A 103 -17.94 9.03 1.49
CA GLU A 103 -19.10 9.25 0.64
C GLU A 103 -19.80 7.94 0.25
N ALA A 104 -19.03 6.87 -0.02
CA ALA A 104 -19.59 5.54 -0.27
C ALA A 104 -20.40 5.04 0.93
N ARG A 105 -19.86 5.18 2.15
CA ARG A 105 -20.54 4.76 3.39
C ARG A 105 -21.76 5.61 3.70
N LYS A 106 -21.69 6.92 3.46
CA LYS A 106 -22.82 7.85 3.62
C LYS A 106 -24.00 7.49 2.69
N ASN A 107 -23.70 7.12 1.45
CA ASN A 107 -24.72 6.76 0.46
C ASN A 107 -25.16 5.28 0.53
N GLY A 108 -24.55 4.51 1.44
CA GLY A 108 -24.71 3.06 1.58
C GLY A 108 -25.81 2.59 2.54
N PHE A 109 -26.61 3.49 3.13
CA PHE A 109 -27.51 3.18 4.25
C PHE A 109 -28.45 1.96 4.04
N ASN A 110 -28.86 1.68 2.80
CA ASN A 110 -29.75 0.54 2.46
C ASN A 110 -29.04 -0.57 1.65
N ARG A 111 -27.71 -0.57 1.59
CA ARG A 111 -26.93 -1.54 0.82
C ARG A 111 -26.22 -2.53 1.75
N PRO A 112 -25.95 -3.76 1.30
CA PRO A 112 -25.12 -4.70 2.06
C PRO A 112 -23.74 -4.08 2.39
N PRO A 113 -23.18 -4.29 3.60
CA PRO A 113 -21.89 -3.73 3.98
C PRO A 113 -20.76 -4.04 2.99
N GLU A 114 -20.74 -5.26 2.43
CA GLU A 114 -19.75 -5.67 1.43
C GLU A 114 -19.83 -4.85 0.12
N GLU A 115 -21.04 -4.45 -0.29
CA GLU A 115 -21.24 -3.62 -1.47
C GLU A 115 -20.74 -2.20 -1.21
N VAL A 116 -21.00 -1.69 -0.01
CA VAL A 116 -20.52 -0.37 0.42
C VAL A 116 -19.00 -0.32 0.47
N GLU A 117 -18.35 -1.33 1.05
CA GLU A 117 -16.88 -1.43 1.10
C GLU A 117 -16.27 -1.61 -0.29
N ARG A 118 -16.93 -2.37 -1.18
CA ARG A 118 -16.51 -2.46 -2.59
C ARG A 118 -16.57 -1.10 -3.29
N GLN A 119 -17.62 -0.32 -3.04
CA GLN A 119 -17.74 1.04 -3.59
C GLN A 119 -16.72 1.99 -2.98
N ALA A 120 -16.45 1.90 -1.68
CA ALA A 120 -15.40 2.67 -1.02
C ALA A 120 -14.04 2.38 -1.68
N ARG A 121 -13.71 1.10 -1.89
CA ARG A 121 -12.48 0.69 -2.59
C ARG A 121 -12.43 1.23 -4.02
N ALA A 122 -13.53 1.16 -4.77
CA ALA A 122 -13.58 1.71 -6.14
C ALA A 122 -13.31 3.22 -6.17
N ASN A 123 -13.84 3.97 -5.19
CA ASN A 123 -13.59 5.40 -5.06
C ASN A 123 -12.12 5.69 -4.72
N VAL A 124 -11.53 4.92 -3.80
CA VAL A 124 -10.12 5.03 -3.43
C VAL A 124 -9.20 4.76 -4.62
N VAL A 125 -9.45 3.68 -5.37
CA VAL A 125 -8.70 3.35 -6.60
C VAL A 125 -8.73 4.52 -7.57
N LEU A 126 -9.91 5.04 -7.85
CA LEU A 126 -10.08 6.15 -8.79
C LEU A 126 -9.36 7.42 -8.33
N ALA A 127 -9.41 7.73 -7.03
CA ALA A 127 -8.75 8.91 -6.48
C ALA A 127 -7.22 8.83 -6.52
N LEU A 128 -6.66 7.63 -6.37
CA LEU A 128 -5.21 7.43 -6.21
C LEU A 128 -4.49 6.96 -7.47
N GLU A 129 -5.21 6.64 -8.55
CA GLU A 129 -4.63 6.14 -9.81
C GLU A 129 -3.46 6.99 -10.32
N TYR A 130 -3.57 8.31 -10.24
CA TYR A 130 -2.55 9.26 -10.72
C TYR A 130 -1.64 9.81 -9.62
N LEU A 131 -1.74 9.29 -8.40
CA LEU A 131 -0.88 9.69 -7.28
C LEU A 131 0.63 9.61 -7.60
N PRO A 132 1.16 8.59 -8.30
CA PRO A 132 2.61 8.51 -8.55
C PRO A 132 3.14 9.70 -9.33
N LEU A 133 2.35 10.25 -10.25
CA LEU A 133 2.76 11.40 -11.07
C LEU A 133 2.90 12.68 -10.24
N LEU A 134 2.37 12.70 -9.01
CA LEU A 134 2.42 13.82 -8.09
C LEU A 134 3.49 13.65 -7.00
N ILE A 135 4.06 12.45 -6.81
CA ILE A 135 5.13 12.21 -5.83
C ILE A 135 6.46 12.60 -6.47
N ARG A 136 7.02 13.75 -6.08
CA ARG A 136 8.24 14.29 -6.69
C ARG A 136 9.48 14.12 -5.82
N ASP A 137 9.27 14.20 -4.51
CA ASP A 137 10.33 14.23 -3.52
C ASP A 137 9.99 13.41 -2.27
N LYS A 138 10.93 13.39 -1.33
CA LYS A 138 10.82 12.69 -0.05
C LYS A 138 9.65 13.20 0.79
N LYS A 139 9.27 14.47 0.67
CA LYS A 139 8.14 15.04 1.42
C LYS A 139 6.82 14.49 0.91
N ASP A 140 6.64 14.36 -0.39
CA ASP A 140 5.44 13.75 -0.96
C ASP A 140 5.35 12.26 -0.60
N ALA A 141 6.46 11.52 -0.68
CA ALA A 141 6.54 10.13 -0.23
C ALA A 141 6.19 9.99 1.27
N GLY A 142 6.72 10.90 2.10
CA GLY A 142 6.40 11.00 3.53
C GLY A 142 4.91 11.24 3.83
N MET A 143 4.17 11.89 2.93
CA MET A 143 2.71 12.01 3.09
C MET A 143 2.01 10.68 2.85
N VAL A 144 2.45 9.92 1.85
CA VAL A 144 1.88 8.59 1.55
C VAL A 144 2.20 7.61 2.68
N SER A 145 3.45 7.57 3.14
CA SER A 145 3.85 6.75 4.29
C SER A 145 3.10 7.14 5.57
N GLY A 146 2.85 8.44 5.79
CA GLY A 146 2.02 8.94 6.88
C GLY A 146 0.58 8.42 6.84
N TYR A 147 -0.03 8.32 5.64
CA TYR A 147 -1.37 7.73 5.51
C TYR A 147 -1.37 6.24 5.81
N ILE A 148 -0.33 5.50 5.42
CA ILE A 148 -0.17 4.07 5.69
C ILE A 148 -0.01 3.81 7.19
N GLY A 149 0.90 4.53 7.84
CA GLY A 149 1.31 4.26 9.23
C GLY A 149 0.33 4.74 10.30
N THR A 150 -0.60 5.64 9.99
CA THR A 150 -1.55 6.18 10.98
C THR A 150 -2.86 5.40 11.03
N SER A 151 -3.25 4.94 12.21
CA SER A 151 -4.55 4.30 12.45
C SER A 151 -5.74 5.25 12.32
N GLN A 152 -5.49 6.56 12.21
CA GLN A 152 -6.54 7.57 11.97
C GLN A 152 -6.99 7.64 10.50
N SER A 153 -6.18 7.13 9.57
CA SER A 153 -6.55 7.07 8.15
C SER A 153 -7.62 6.00 7.92
N ASP A 154 -8.42 6.20 6.88
CA ASP A 154 -9.47 5.24 6.51
C ASP A 154 -8.86 3.86 6.22
N PRO A 155 -9.35 2.77 6.83
CA PRO A 155 -8.77 1.44 6.65
C PRO A 155 -8.75 0.98 5.19
N VAL A 156 -9.73 1.35 4.37
CA VAL A 156 -9.77 1.00 2.94
C VAL A 156 -8.65 1.70 2.18
N VAL A 157 -8.37 2.95 2.51
CA VAL A 157 -7.27 3.72 1.92
C VAL A 157 -5.93 3.08 2.30
N ARG A 158 -5.76 2.79 3.60
CA ARG A 158 -4.52 2.17 4.12
C ARG A 158 -4.27 0.82 3.48
N ARG A 159 -5.28 -0.06 3.49
CA ARG A 159 -5.21 -1.39 2.86
C ARG A 159 -4.82 -1.27 1.39
N TYR A 160 -5.53 -0.43 0.63
CA TYR A 160 -5.26 -0.25 -0.78
C TYR A 160 -3.83 0.23 -1.04
N LEU A 161 -3.32 1.21 -0.28
CA LEU A 161 -1.94 1.69 -0.41
C LEU A 161 -0.93 0.58 -0.12
N VAL A 162 -1.13 -0.21 0.96
CA VAL A 162 -0.25 -1.35 1.27
C VAL A 162 -0.29 -2.40 0.14
N GLU A 163 -1.45 -2.67 -0.45
CA GLU A 163 -1.59 -3.62 -1.58
C GLU A 163 -0.70 -3.23 -2.77
N GLN A 164 -0.49 -1.93 -3.00
CA GLN A 164 0.33 -1.45 -4.13
C GLN A 164 1.84 -1.62 -3.91
N PHE A 165 2.28 -1.96 -2.69
CA PHE A 165 3.68 -2.26 -2.40
C PHE A 165 4.02 -3.74 -2.57
N ALA A 166 3.08 -4.61 -2.94
CA ALA A 166 3.40 -6.01 -3.21
C ALA A 166 4.34 -6.11 -4.44
N PRO A 167 5.54 -6.70 -4.29
CA PRO A 167 6.43 -6.91 -5.43
C PRO A 167 5.78 -7.92 -6.40
N ASP A 168 6.01 -7.73 -7.70
CA ASP A 168 5.52 -8.61 -8.78
C ASP A 168 3.99 -8.74 -8.91
N ALA A 169 3.20 -7.91 -8.21
CA ALA A 169 1.77 -7.84 -8.46
C ALA A 169 1.54 -7.39 -9.91
N PRO A 170 0.67 -8.06 -10.70
CA PRO A 170 0.38 -7.62 -12.05
C PRO A 170 -0.11 -6.18 -11.97
N ALA A 171 0.60 -5.26 -12.62
CA ALA A 171 0.28 -3.84 -12.55
C ALA A 171 -1.00 -3.56 -13.34
N VAL A 172 -2.14 -3.67 -12.65
CA VAL A 172 -3.47 -3.33 -13.19
C VAL A 172 -3.71 -1.81 -13.14
N SER A 173 -2.91 -1.08 -12.37
CA SER A 173 -2.99 0.38 -12.19
C SER A 173 -1.63 1.05 -12.42
N LEU A 174 -1.65 2.31 -12.83
CA LEU A 174 -0.46 3.17 -12.88
C LEU A 174 0.18 3.25 -11.50
N LEU A 175 -0.64 3.37 -10.45
CA LEU A 175 -0.21 3.35 -9.06
C LEU A 175 0.63 2.11 -8.72
N GLY A 176 0.11 0.91 -9.00
CA GLY A 176 0.83 -0.34 -8.73
C GLY A 176 2.11 -0.47 -9.55
N SER A 177 2.08 -0.06 -10.83
CA SER A 177 3.28 -0.11 -11.70
C SER A 177 4.43 0.79 -11.22
N THR A 178 4.12 1.89 -10.53
CA THR A 178 5.11 2.92 -10.18
C THR A 178 5.48 2.91 -8.70
N LEU A 179 4.58 2.47 -7.81
CA LEU A 179 4.87 2.48 -6.38
C LEU A 179 5.97 1.50 -5.98
N ASP A 180 6.16 0.42 -6.74
CA ASP A 180 7.28 -0.50 -6.52
C ASP A 180 8.63 0.21 -6.73
N ASP A 181 8.83 0.87 -7.87
CA ASP A 181 10.01 1.69 -8.13
C ASP A 181 10.21 2.81 -7.09
N MET A 182 9.10 3.39 -6.61
CA MET A 182 9.14 4.42 -5.58
C MET A 182 9.52 3.88 -4.22
N TYR A 183 9.20 2.63 -3.91
CA TYR A 183 9.62 1.99 -2.67
C TYR A 183 11.14 2.01 -2.55
N ASP A 184 11.84 1.57 -3.59
CA ASP A 184 13.31 1.53 -3.59
C ASP A 184 13.91 2.94 -3.49
N ARG A 185 13.33 3.90 -4.22
CA ARG A 185 13.79 5.29 -4.21
C ARG A 185 13.59 5.98 -2.85
N PHE A 186 12.51 5.66 -2.14
CA PHE A 186 12.11 6.31 -0.89
C PHE A 186 11.98 5.30 0.26
N SER A 187 12.86 4.29 0.31
CA SER A 187 12.81 3.20 1.28
C SER A 187 12.81 3.68 2.73
N GLN A 188 13.52 4.78 3.02
CA GLN A 188 13.53 5.43 4.34
C GLN A 188 12.16 5.94 4.81
N GLU A 189 11.21 6.16 3.90
CA GLU A 189 9.85 6.59 4.23
C GLU A 189 8.89 5.41 4.27
N PHE A 190 8.95 4.53 3.28
CA PHE A 190 7.96 3.46 3.12
C PHE A 190 8.24 2.24 4.00
N GLN A 191 9.50 1.82 4.13
CA GLN A 191 9.83 0.64 4.92
C GLN A 191 9.42 0.80 6.40
N PRO A 192 9.78 1.90 7.11
CA PRO A 192 9.37 2.07 8.50
C PRO A 192 7.85 2.15 8.68
N ALA A 193 7.13 2.72 7.71
CA ALA A 193 5.67 2.79 7.76
C ALA A 193 5.04 1.40 7.62
N LEU A 194 5.53 0.56 6.70
CA LEU A 194 5.06 -0.82 6.56
C LEU A 194 5.42 -1.67 7.78
N GLU A 195 6.63 -1.51 8.33
CA GLU A 195 7.08 -2.21 9.54
C GLU A 195 6.23 -1.82 10.75
N ALA A 196 5.87 -0.54 10.89
CA ALA A 196 4.97 -0.06 11.93
C ALA A 196 3.58 -0.70 11.83
N VAL A 197 3.02 -0.81 10.62
CA VAL A 197 1.73 -1.49 10.38
C VAL A 197 1.83 -2.99 10.69
N ALA A 198 2.89 -3.64 10.23
CA ALA A 198 3.13 -5.06 10.49
C ALA A 198 3.26 -5.35 12.00
N SER A 199 3.86 -4.43 12.77
CA SER A 199 4.15 -4.62 14.20
C SER A 199 3.11 -4.05 15.17
N LEU A 200 2.14 -3.24 14.75
CA LEU A 200 1.17 -2.61 15.66
C LEU A 200 0.10 -3.60 16.16
N ALA A 201 0.07 -3.90 17.47
CA ALA A 201 -0.84 -4.92 18.03
C ALA A 201 -2.34 -4.62 17.88
N THR A 202 -2.70 -3.34 17.78
CA THR A 202 -4.09 -2.87 17.63
C THR A 202 -4.48 -2.62 16.17
N GLU A 203 -3.64 -3.00 15.22
CA GLU A 203 -3.92 -2.84 13.79
C GLU A 203 -5.06 -3.74 13.33
N GLU A 204 -5.76 -3.34 12.27
CA GLU A 204 -6.73 -4.22 11.63
C GLU A 204 -6.03 -5.47 11.10
N PRO A 205 -6.49 -6.69 11.47
CA PRO A 205 -5.80 -7.94 11.11
C PRO A 205 -5.54 -8.12 9.62
N ASP A 206 -6.47 -7.68 8.77
CA ASP A 206 -6.35 -7.77 7.31
C ASP A 206 -5.20 -6.90 6.79
N ILE A 207 -5.07 -5.68 7.30
CA ILE A 207 -4.03 -4.72 6.92
C ILE A 207 -2.67 -5.19 7.45
N GLN A 208 -2.63 -5.64 8.70
CA GLN A 208 -1.42 -6.18 9.31
C GLN A 208 -0.90 -7.42 8.58
N THR A 209 -1.78 -8.39 8.29
CA THR A 209 -1.43 -9.60 7.52
C THR A 209 -0.88 -9.23 6.15
N LEU A 210 -1.51 -8.27 5.48
CA LEU A 210 -1.04 -7.78 4.19
C LEU A 210 0.34 -7.10 4.28
N ALA A 211 0.57 -6.26 5.28
CA ALA A 211 1.88 -5.63 5.48
C ALA A 211 2.99 -6.65 5.75
N ILE A 212 2.70 -7.71 6.53
CA ILE A 212 3.63 -8.81 6.76
C ILE A 212 3.99 -9.51 5.45
N ARG A 213 2.98 -9.80 4.60
CA ARG A 213 3.20 -10.41 3.28
C ARG A 213 4.05 -9.55 2.37
N VAL A 214 3.71 -8.27 2.25
CA VAL A 214 4.43 -7.33 1.40
C VAL A 214 5.90 -7.23 1.81
N LEU A 215 6.18 -7.07 3.11
CA LEU A 215 7.55 -7.01 3.61
C LEU A 215 8.28 -8.35 3.43
N HIS A 216 7.61 -9.47 3.68
CA HIS A 216 8.14 -10.79 3.40
C HIS A 216 8.57 -10.93 1.93
N ASP A 217 7.67 -10.64 1.00
CA ASP A 217 7.91 -10.82 -0.42
C ASP A 217 9.02 -9.89 -0.92
N ARG A 218 9.11 -8.66 -0.39
CA ARG A 218 10.22 -7.73 -0.71
C ARG A 218 11.56 -8.22 -0.19
N HIS A 219 11.61 -8.61 1.08
CA HIS A 219 12.83 -9.14 1.68
C HIS A 219 13.31 -10.41 0.96
N TRP A 220 12.39 -11.33 0.69
CA TRP A 220 12.70 -12.55 -0.03
C TRP A 220 13.10 -12.27 -1.49
N GLY A 221 12.36 -11.42 -2.21
CA GLY A 221 12.66 -11.07 -3.59
C GLY A 221 14.04 -10.47 -3.75
N ALA A 222 14.42 -9.53 -2.88
CA ALA A 222 15.76 -8.93 -2.87
C ALA A 222 16.86 -9.95 -2.57
N TYR A 223 16.60 -10.90 -1.65
CA TYR A 223 17.53 -11.96 -1.29
C TYR A 223 17.74 -12.99 -2.41
N ALA A 224 16.63 -13.50 -2.96
CA ALA A 224 16.64 -14.47 -4.04
C ALA A 224 17.23 -13.88 -5.33
N ALA A 225 16.94 -12.61 -5.63
CA ALA A 225 17.53 -11.91 -6.77
C ALA A 225 19.05 -11.74 -6.62
N ALA A 226 19.54 -11.37 -5.44
CA ALA A 226 20.97 -11.28 -5.16
C ALA A 226 21.68 -12.64 -5.34
N TYR A 227 21.04 -13.72 -4.89
CA TYR A 227 21.55 -15.08 -5.10
C TYR A 227 21.61 -15.46 -6.59
N ALA A 228 20.50 -15.26 -7.30
CA ALA A 228 20.37 -15.64 -8.71
C ALA A 228 21.27 -14.81 -9.65
N ALA A 229 21.66 -13.60 -9.24
CA ALA A 229 22.57 -12.73 -9.98
C ALA A 229 24.04 -13.20 -9.94
N ASP A 230 24.41 -14.15 -9.06
CA ASP A 230 25.76 -14.70 -9.01
C ASP A 230 26.06 -15.55 -10.27
N PRO A 231 27.19 -15.29 -10.97
CA PRO A 231 27.52 -16.04 -12.18
C PRO A 231 27.65 -17.56 -11.99
N LEU A 232 28.16 -18.02 -10.83
CA LEU A 232 28.29 -19.45 -10.53
C LEU A 232 26.92 -20.09 -10.30
N VAL A 233 25.99 -19.36 -9.69
CA VAL A 233 24.60 -19.79 -9.52
C VAL A 233 23.89 -19.85 -10.88
N ALA A 234 24.09 -18.84 -11.73
CA ALA A 234 23.52 -18.78 -13.07
C ALA A 234 24.02 -19.94 -13.95
N GLU A 235 25.32 -20.26 -13.92
CA GLU A 235 25.90 -21.40 -14.63
C GLU A 235 25.32 -22.74 -14.16
N ARG A 236 25.19 -22.94 -12.84
CA ARG A 236 24.58 -24.15 -12.27
C ARG A 236 23.10 -24.26 -12.62
N SER A 237 22.35 -23.17 -12.53
CA SER A 237 20.94 -23.13 -12.90
C SER A 237 20.74 -23.45 -14.38
N ALA A 238 21.60 -22.95 -15.26
CA ALA A 238 21.60 -23.26 -16.68
C ALA A 238 21.93 -24.73 -16.95
N ALA A 239 22.93 -25.29 -16.26
CA ALA A 239 23.30 -26.70 -16.38
C ALA A 239 22.19 -27.65 -15.87
N ALA A 240 21.47 -27.25 -14.81
CA ALA A 240 20.37 -28.01 -14.25
C ALA A 240 19.04 -27.84 -15.02
N GLY A 241 18.92 -26.80 -15.84
CA GLY A 241 17.68 -26.47 -16.56
C GLY A 241 16.56 -25.92 -15.66
N ALA A 242 16.89 -25.49 -14.43
CA ALA A 242 15.95 -24.92 -13.47
C ALA A 242 16.67 -23.92 -12.55
N PRO A 243 15.99 -22.88 -12.03
CA PRO A 243 16.56 -21.97 -11.05
C PRO A 243 17.01 -22.70 -9.78
N GLU A 244 18.24 -22.46 -9.34
CA GLU A 244 18.75 -22.97 -8.07
C GLU A 244 18.18 -22.14 -6.90
N PRO A 245 17.50 -22.77 -5.91
CA PRO A 245 16.94 -22.03 -4.79
C PRO A 245 18.05 -21.60 -3.79
N PRO A 246 17.95 -20.42 -3.16
CA PRO A 246 18.94 -19.97 -2.17
C PRO A 246 19.14 -20.92 -0.97
N SER A 247 18.14 -21.75 -0.64
CA SER A 247 18.19 -22.70 0.48
C SER A 247 19.32 -23.73 0.37
N VAL A 248 19.89 -23.96 -0.82
CA VAL A 248 21.07 -24.84 -0.97
C VAL A 248 22.30 -24.32 -0.19
N GLN A 249 22.35 -23.03 0.11
CA GLN A 249 23.40 -22.42 0.93
C GLN A 249 23.31 -22.79 2.42
N LEU A 250 22.20 -23.40 2.85
CA LEU A 250 21.99 -23.85 4.23
C LEU A 250 22.45 -25.30 4.48
N GLY A 251 22.79 -26.04 3.42
CA GLY A 251 23.23 -27.43 3.54
C GLY A 251 24.63 -27.58 4.13
N ASP A 252 24.98 -28.80 4.55
CA ASP A 252 26.29 -29.12 5.15
C ASP A 252 27.49 -28.80 4.24
N THR A 253 27.26 -28.84 2.93
CA THR A 253 28.27 -28.55 1.88
C THR A 253 27.70 -27.58 0.86
N PRO A 254 27.62 -26.27 1.19
CA PRO A 254 26.99 -25.29 0.32
C PRO A 254 27.81 -25.11 -0.97
N PRO A 255 27.15 -25.02 -2.14
CA PRO A 255 27.86 -24.82 -3.39
C PRO A 255 28.53 -23.44 -3.42
N PRO A 256 29.68 -23.29 -4.09
CA PRO A 256 30.41 -22.04 -4.08
C PRO A 256 29.62 -20.92 -4.75
N VAL A 257 29.65 -19.76 -4.11
CA VAL A 257 29.24 -18.46 -4.66
C VAL A 257 30.42 -17.50 -4.57
N LYS A 258 30.37 -16.39 -5.30
CA LYS A 258 31.42 -15.38 -5.17
C LYS A 258 31.43 -14.77 -3.75
N PRO A 259 32.60 -14.38 -3.23
CA PRO A 259 32.69 -13.74 -1.92
C PRO A 259 31.82 -12.49 -1.79
N GLU A 260 31.70 -11.69 -2.86
CA GLU A 260 30.87 -10.48 -2.89
C GLU A 260 29.38 -10.82 -2.72
N THR A 261 28.90 -11.83 -3.45
CA THR A 261 27.53 -12.35 -3.30
C THR A 261 27.29 -12.84 -1.88
N LEU A 262 28.22 -13.62 -1.32
CA LEU A 262 28.08 -14.13 0.06
C LEU A 262 28.02 -13.00 1.09
N SER A 263 28.76 -11.91 0.88
CA SER A 263 28.66 -10.70 1.73
C SER A 263 27.27 -10.10 1.65
N ILE A 264 26.74 -9.88 0.44
CA ILE A 264 25.39 -9.32 0.22
C ILE A 264 24.32 -10.19 0.89
N LEU A 265 24.40 -11.52 0.72
CA LEU A 265 23.45 -12.45 1.33
C LEU A 265 23.50 -12.39 2.86
N ARG A 266 24.68 -12.23 3.46
CA ARG A 266 24.81 -12.08 4.93
C ARG A 266 24.22 -10.76 5.41
N ASP A 267 24.46 -9.66 4.70
CA ASP A 267 23.92 -8.35 5.04
C ASP A 267 22.38 -8.35 4.95
N GLN A 268 21.83 -8.91 3.88
CA GLN A 268 20.39 -9.10 3.73
C GLN A 268 19.83 -10.08 4.77
N GLY A 269 20.52 -11.18 5.05
CA GLY A 269 20.13 -12.15 6.10
C GLY A 269 20.05 -11.49 7.48
N ALA A 270 20.97 -10.58 7.81
CA ALA A 270 20.92 -9.80 9.04
C ALA A 270 19.72 -8.84 9.09
N MET A 271 19.38 -8.20 7.96
CA MET A 271 18.16 -7.37 7.87
C MET A 271 16.89 -8.21 8.07
N ILE A 272 16.81 -9.38 7.41
CA ILE A 272 15.69 -10.32 7.51
C ILE A 272 15.54 -10.83 8.95
N GLN A 273 16.65 -11.14 9.62
CA GLN A 273 16.59 -11.57 11.02
C GLN A 273 16.04 -10.48 11.93
N ARG A 274 16.46 -9.21 11.77
CA ARG A 274 15.90 -8.10 12.56
C ARG A 274 14.39 -7.94 12.36
N TYR A 275 13.94 -8.05 11.11
CA TYR A 275 12.52 -8.05 10.78
C TYR A 275 11.78 -9.24 11.42
N ALA A 276 12.32 -10.46 11.28
CA ALA A 276 11.76 -11.65 11.92
C ALA A 276 11.62 -11.50 13.45
N GLU A 277 12.63 -10.97 14.12
CA GLU A 277 12.61 -10.72 15.56
C GLU A 277 11.53 -9.71 15.97
N SER A 278 11.29 -8.67 15.16
CA SER A 278 10.20 -7.70 15.39
C SER A 278 8.80 -8.36 15.37
N LEU A 279 8.64 -9.41 14.57
CA LEU A 279 7.38 -10.16 14.46
C LEU A 279 7.23 -11.22 15.56
N GLY A 280 8.31 -11.62 16.23
CA GLY A 280 8.31 -12.75 17.16
C GLY A 280 7.25 -12.65 18.26
N SER A 281 7.00 -11.44 18.78
CA SER A 281 5.97 -11.17 19.78
C SER A 281 4.55 -11.51 19.32
N HIS A 282 4.30 -11.60 18.01
CA HIS A 282 2.98 -11.87 17.46
C HIS A 282 2.51 -13.29 17.81
N ILE A 283 3.43 -14.25 17.90
CA ILE A 283 3.13 -15.67 18.08
C ILE A 283 3.46 -16.16 19.49
N ALA A 284 3.84 -15.26 20.39
CA ALA A 284 4.02 -15.56 21.81
C ALA A 284 2.71 -16.08 22.42
N ALA A 285 2.82 -16.89 23.48
CA ALA A 285 1.67 -17.57 24.09
C ALA A 285 0.63 -16.57 24.64
N GLU A 286 1.10 -15.42 25.10
CA GLU A 286 0.34 -14.30 25.64
C GLU A 286 -0.17 -13.31 24.58
N SER A 287 0.16 -13.53 23.30
CA SER A 287 -0.21 -12.63 22.23
C SER A 287 -1.73 -12.58 22.02
N ILE A 288 -2.28 -11.37 22.11
CA ILE A 288 -3.70 -11.08 21.89
C ILE A 288 -4.07 -10.91 20.41
N ARG A 289 -3.11 -11.08 19.49
CA ARG A 289 -3.35 -10.85 18.06
C ARG A 289 -4.33 -11.85 17.46
N ASP A 290 -4.97 -11.44 16.36
CA ASP A 290 -5.82 -12.29 15.55
C ASP A 290 -5.04 -13.52 15.03
N GLU A 291 -5.69 -14.69 15.01
CA GLU A 291 -5.06 -15.94 14.59
C GLU A 291 -4.54 -15.90 13.15
N ARG A 292 -5.16 -15.10 12.26
CA ARG A 292 -4.67 -14.92 10.89
C ARG A 292 -3.31 -14.23 10.85
N VAL A 293 -3.09 -13.25 11.72
CA VAL A 293 -1.79 -12.57 11.86
C VAL A 293 -0.75 -13.52 12.43
N LYS A 294 -1.12 -14.33 13.43
CA LYS A 294 -0.23 -15.34 14.00
C LYS A 294 0.19 -16.36 12.96
N GLU A 295 -0.77 -16.87 12.19
CA GLU A 295 -0.51 -17.85 11.13
C GLU A 295 0.39 -17.28 10.04
N GLU A 296 0.11 -16.06 9.59
CA GLU A 296 0.95 -15.37 8.62
C GLU A 296 2.38 -15.16 9.16
N THR A 297 2.50 -14.77 10.43
CA THR A 297 3.81 -14.62 11.08
C THR A 297 4.57 -15.94 11.12
N ARG A 298 3.92 -17.07 11.51
CA ARG A 298 4.56 -18.39 11.50
C ARG A 298 5.05 -18.76 10.10
N ARG A 299 4.21 -18.54 9.09
CA ARG A 299 4.54 -18.80 7.68
C ARG A 299 5.78 -18.00 7.25
N THR A 300 5.81 -16.71 7.53
CA THR A 300 6.94 -15.82 7.21
C THR A 300 8.22 -16.25 7.93
N LEU A 301 8.16 -16.48 9.24
CA LEU A 301 9.33 -16.89 10.03
C LEU A 301 9.88 -18.26 9.59
N GLN A 302 9.00 -19.22 9.34
CA GLN A 302 9.37 -20.55 8.84
C GLN A 302 10.05 -20.45 7.47
N HIS A 303 9.48 -19.66 6.57
CA HIS A 303 10.06 -19.46 5.24
C HIS A 303 11.47 -18.86 5.31
N PHE A 304 11.69 -17.85 6.16
CA PHE A 304 13.04 -17.30 6.37
C PHE A 304 14.00 -18.32 6.98
N ALA A 305 13.57 -19.07 7.99
CA ALA A 305 14.40 -20.10 8.61
C ALA A 305 14.80 -21.21 7.61
N ASP A 306 13.95 -21.51 6.61
CA ASP A 306 14.20 -22.60 5.66
C ASP A 306 14.97 -22.15 4.40
N ASN A 307 15.03 -20.85 4.11
CA ASN A 307 15.53 -20.37 2.83
C ASN A 307 16.61 -19.28 2.90
N VAL A 308 16.82 -18.65 4.06
CA VAL A 308 17.72 -17.51 4.21
C VAL A 308 18.91 -17.86 5.08
N LEU A 309 20.10 -17.43 4.66
CA LEU A 309 21.32 -17.49 5.48
C LEU A 309 21.26 -16.45 6.61
N LEU A 310 20.59 -16.82 7.70
CA LEU A 310 20.45 -15.98 8.89
C LEU A 310 21.72 -16.02 9.75
N PRO A 311 22.15 -14.87 10.33
CA PRO A 311 23.25 -14.85 11.29
C PRO A 311 23.07 -15.80 12.49
N ASP A 312 21.84 -15.88 13.02
CA ASP A 312 21.44 -16.75 14.12
C ASP A 312 20.09 -17.40 13.79
N ARG A 313 20.14 -18.51 13.05
CA ARG A 313 18.96 -19.27 12.65
C ARG A 313 18.21 -19.85 13.86
N ASP A 314 18.94 -20.27 14.90
CA ASP A 314 18.36 -20.89 16.08
C ASP A 314 17.48 -19.92 16.85
N ARG A 315 17.83 -18.62 16.85
CA ARG A 315 16.98 -17.57 17.41
C ARG A 315 15.62 -17.48 16.72
N VAL A 316 15.56 -17.54 15.39
CA VAL A 316 14.27 -17.54 14.66
C VAL A 316 13.49 -18.83 14.90
N LEU A 317 14.16 -19.97 14.97
CA LEU A 317 13.51 -21.25 15.31
C LEU A 317 12.94 -21.25 16.73
N HIS A 318 13.61 -20.61 17.68
CA HIS A 318 13.13 -20.46 19.04
C HIS A 318 11.88 -19.58 19.12
N LEU A 319 11.75 -18.56 18.27
CA LEU A 319 10.50 -17.77 18.16
C LEU A 319 9.33 -18.63 17.67
N LEU A 320 9.57 -19.51 16.70
CA LEU A 320 8.56 -20.45 16.17
C LEU A 320 8.17 -21.51 17.21
N ASN A 321 9.13 -21.98 17.99
CA ASN A 321 8.96 -23.04 18.98
C ASN A 321 9.65 -22.68 20.31
N PRO A 322 9.02 -21.87 21.17
CA PRO A 322 9.64 -21.42 22.42
C PRO A 322 9.88 -22.55 23.44
N ALA A 323 9.26 -23.72 23.23
CA ALA A 323 9.54 -24.93 24.01
C ALA A 323 10.89 -25.60 23.64
N ALA A 324 11.51 -25.21 22.52
CA ALA A 324 12.86 -25.64 22.17
C ALA A 324 13.89 -24.96 23.09
N ALA A 325 15.04 -25.61 23.29
CA ALA A 325 16.11 -25.07 24.12
C ALA A 325 16.47 -23.63 23.68
N PRO A 326 16.65 -22.69 24.61
CA PRO A 326 17.02 -21.32 24.25
C PRO A 326 18.38 -21.32 23.55
N PRO A 327 18.54 -20.50 22.50
CA PRO A 327 19.82 -20.39 21.80
C PRO A 327 20.92 -19.92 22.76
N LEU A 328 22.15 -20.39 22.54
CA LEU A 328 23.30 -19.92 23.32
C LEU A 328 23.50 -18.42 23.04
N PRO A 329 23.78 -17.60 24.07
CA PRO A 329 24.03 -16.18 23.85
C PRO A 329 25.20 -16.02 22.88
N ALA A 330 25.03 -15.18 21.86
CA ALA A 330 26.07 -14.89 20.89
C ALA A 330 27.31 -14.36 21.63
N THR A 331 28.39 -15.15 21.63
CA THR A 331 29.67 -14.74 22.22
C THR A 331 30.31 -13.70 21.30
N GLY A 332 29.94 -12.43 21.43
CA GLY A 332 30.55 -11.37 20.63
C GLY A 332 29.83 -10.01 20.66
N GLY A 333 30.05 -9.25 21.74
CA GLY A 333 30.19 -7.79 21.63
C GLY A 333 28.94 -6.92 21.67
N ASP A 334 28.03 -7.12 22.63
CA ASP A 334 27.11 -6.04 23.02
C ASP A 334 27.79 -5.17 24.09
N LEU A 335 28.34 -4.03 23.66
CA LEU A 335 28.36 -2.85 24.52
C LEU A 335 26.93 -2.30 24.52
N PRO A 336 26.32 -2.07 25.69
CA PRO A 336 24.99 -1.50 25.75
C PRO A 336 25.02 -0.11 25.12
N ILE A 337 24.27 0.10 24.05
CA ILE A 337 23.89 1.45 23.61
C ILE A 337 22.99 1.99 24.72
N PRO A 338 23.40 3.03 25.48
CA PRO A 338 22.50 3.62 26.45
C PRO A 338 21.32 4.23 25.70
N LEU A 339 20.09 3.85 26.08
CA LEU A 339 18.91 4.62 25.70
C LEU A 339 19.13 6.07 26.14
N PRO A 340 18.83 7.08 25.31
CA PRO A 340 18.76 8.44 25.79
C PRO A 340 17.64 8.52 26.85
N ASP A 341 18.00 8.96 28.06
CA ASP A 341 17.06 9.32 29.12
C ASP A 341 16.09 10.37 28.60
N ILE A 342 14.90 9.92 28.23
CA ILE A 342 13.72 10.75 28.09
C ILE A 342 12.74 10.16 29.09
N LEU A 343 12.35 10.99 30.08
CA LEU A 343 11.44 10.70 31.20
C LEU A 343 12.12 10.30 32.52
N SER A 344 12.83 11.25 33.13
CA SER A 344 12.81 11.42 34.58
C SER A 344 12.98 12.89 34.92
N ASP A 345 11.88 13.63 34.88
CA ASP A 345 11.77 14.88 35.61
C ASP A 345 10.31 15.09 36.04
N ALA A 346 9.91 14.43 37.14
CA ALA A 346 8.78 14.86 37.96
C ALA A 346 8.72 14.08 39.29
N ALA A 347 8.69 14.86 40.38
CA ALA A 347 8.47 14.53 41.79
C ALA A 347 9.69 13.96 42.54
N GLY A 348 10.29 14.65 43.51
CA GLY A 348 10.00 15.93 44.11
C GLY A 348 10.75 16.02 45.44
N GLU A 349 11.41 17.15 45.70
CA GLU A 349 11.76 17.51 47.07
C GLU A 349 11.86 19.03 47.16
N ALA A 350 11.00 19.60 48.00
CA ALA A 350 11.02 21.03 48.34
C ALA A 350 12.22 21.35 49.22
N PRO A 351 12.72 22.59 49.15
CA PRO A 351 13.02 23.28 50.39
C PRO A 351 12.40 24.68 50.45
N SER A 352 12.01 25.01 51.68
CA SER A 352 11.44 26.26 52.16
C SER A 352 12.24 27.53 51.77
N ALA A 353 11.51 28.50 51.21
CA ALA A 353 11.48 29.97 51.39
C ALA A 353 12.64 30.74 52.13
N PRO A 354 12.75 32.10 52.02
CA PRO A 354 12.05 33.06 51.14
C PRO A 354 12.93 34.17 50.50
N ALA A 355 12.25 34.98 49.67
CA ALA A 355 12.42 36.43 49.47
C ALA A 355 13.48 36.96 48.48
N GLY A 356 12.98 37.69 47.48
CA GLY A 356 13.77 38.66 46.70
C GLY A 356 13.35 38.74 45.24
N VAL A 357 12.19 39.32 44.94
CA VAL A 357 11.86 39.78 43.57
C VAL A 357 12.47 41.17 43.39
N PRO A 358 13.42 41.40 42.46
CA PRO A 358 13.74 42.75 42.05
C PRO A 358 12.74 43.19 40.98
N MET A 359 11.91 44.19 41.33
CA MET A 359 11.21 45.01 40.35
C MET A 359 12.25 45.69 39.45
N VAL A 360 12.03 45.64 38.14
CA VAL A 360 12.66 46.57 37.20
C VAL A 360 11.56 47.50 36.73
N ASP A 361 11.61 48.73 37.20
CA ASP A 361 10.78 49.84 36.74
C ASP A 361 11.16 50.23 35.30
N LEU A 362 10.17 50.26 34.41
CA LEU A 362 10.29 50.90 33.10
C LEU A 362 9.85 52.37 33.21
N PRO A 363 10.61 53.32 32.63
CA PRO A 363 10.33 54.75 32.76
C PRO A 363 9.08 55.18 31.97
N PRO A 364 8.36 56.22 32.42
CA PRO A 364 7.11 56.63 31.84
C PRO A 364 7.30 57.43 30.55
N GLY A 365 6.63 56.98 29.48
CA GLY A 365 6.35 57.76 28.28
C GLY A 365 7.23 57.44 27.08
N LEU A 366 6.80 56.47 26.27
CA LEU A 366 6.77 56.48 24.81
C LEU A 366 5.86 55.37 24.28
#